data_AF-A0A519XP94-F1
#
_entry.id   AF-A0A519XP94-F1
#
_cell.length_a   1.000
_cell.length_b   1.000
_cell.length_c   1.000
_cell.angle_alpha   90.00
_cell.angle_beta   90.00
_cell.angle_gamma   90.00
#
_symmetry.space_group_name_H-M   'P 1'
#
loop_
_entity.id
_entity.type
_entity.pdbx_description
1 polymer ?
#
loop_
_entity_poly.entity_id
_entity_poly.type
_entity_poly.pdbx_seq_one_letter_code
_entity_poly.pdbx_strand_id
1 'polypeptide(L)'
;MAELDTSSGGGKKGGKVRTKKQATKVDLTAMVDLAFLLITFFMLTTSLSKPAAMEIAKPDKDAKDENRLELRESQTMTILLGKDDKIAWYMGEAGKSAPTIEGFGDIKS
;
A
#
# COMPACT_ATOMS: atom_id res chain seq x y z
N MET A 1 -7.11 23.96 -15.74
CA MET A 1 -8.33 24.17 -16.52
C MET A 1 -8.08 23.69 -17.92
N ALA A 2 -8.88 22.74 -18.39
CA ALA A 2 -8.82 22.24 -19.75
C ALA A 2 -10.04 22.78 -20.50
N GLU A 3 -9.78 23.68 -21.44
CA GLU A 3 -10.79 24.38 -22.21
C GLU A 3 -10.88 23.76 -23.61
N LEU A 4 -12.09 23.43 -24.05
CA LEU A 4 -12.35 22.97 -25.42
C LEU A 4 -13.15 24.05 -26.16
N ASP A 5 -12.50 24.77 -27.07
CA ASP A 5 -13.16 25.73 -27.97
C ASP A 5 -13.83 24.97 -29.12
N THR A 6 -15.16 24.90 -29.12
CA THR A 6 -15.94 24.21 -30.16
C THR A 6 -16.24 25.07 -31.39
N SER A 7 -15.47 26.13 -31.66
CA SER A 7 -15.71 27.01 -32.82
C SER A 7 -15.01 26.50 -34.08
N SER A 8 -15.58 25.49 -34.73
CA SER A 8 -15.17 25.05 -36.07
C SER A 8 -16.35 25.21 -37.05
N GLY A 9 -16.14 25.96 -38.15
CA GLY A 9 -17.11 26.03 -39.26
C GLY A 9 -17.17 27.34 -40.07
N GLY A 10 -16.27 27.48 -41.05
CA GLY A 10 -16.49 27.96 -42.44
C GLY A 10 -17.42 29.13 -42.81
N GLY A 11 -16.84 30.19 -43.41
CA GLY A 11 -17.13 30.63 -44.79
C GLY A 11 -18.43 31.39 -45.18
N LYS A 12 -18.23 32.65 -45.59
CA LYS A 12 -18.92 33.49 -46.63
C LYS A 12 -20.33 34.09 -46.42
N LYS A 13 -20.34 35.43 -46.56
CA LYS A 13 -21.31 36.37 -47.19
C LYS A 13 -22.80 36.01 -47.16
N GLY A 14 -23.58 36.79 -46.40
CA GLY A 14 -25.03 36.93 -46.59
C GLY A 14 -25.71 37.47 -45.34
N GLY A 15 -26.29 38.66 -45.43
CA GLY A 15 -26.92 39.37 -44.31
C GLY A 15 -28.07 38.58 -43.67
N LYS A 16 -27.82 38.08 -42.46
CA LYS A 16 -28.85 37.75 -41.47
C LYS A 16 -28.18 37.91 -40.12
N VAL A 17 -28.71 38.78 -39.26
CA VAL A 17 -28.22 38.95 -37.88
C VAL A 17 -28.53 37.67 -37.13
N ARG A 18 -27.61 36.70 -37.23
CA ARG A 18 -27.66 35.44 -36.52
C ARG A 18 -27.24 35.78 -35.10
N THR A 19 -28.18 35.72 -34.16
CA THR A 19 -27.92 35.83 -32.73
C THR A 19 -26.66 35.04 -32.43
N LYS A 20 -25.60 35.69 -31.91
CA LYS A 20 -24.37 35.02 -31.48
C LYS A 20 -24.81 33.95 -30.48
N LYS A 21 -24.96 32.70 -30.93
CA LYS A 21 -25.02 31.56 -30.04
C LYS A 21 -23.69 31.59 -29.32
N GLN A 22 -23.68 32.02 -28.06
CA GLN A 22 -22.51 31.88 -27.20
C GLN A 22 -22.12 30.41 -27.31
N ALA A 23 -20.96 30.14 -27.89
CA ALA A 23 -20.36 28.83 -27.80
C ALA A 23 -20.19 28.60 -26.29
N THR A 24 -21.00 27.70 -25.75
CA THR A 24 -20.89 27.29 -24.34
C THR A 24 -19.57 26.55 -24.25
N LYS A 25 -18.53 27.27 -23.81
CA LYS A 25 -17.23 26.70 -23.49
C LYS A 25 -17.47 25.58 -22.49
N VAL A 26 -17.09 24.36 -22.85
CA VAL A 26 -17.26 23.20 -21.98
C VAL A 26 -16.03 23.13 -21.08
N ASP A 27 -16.22 23.41 -19.80
CA ASP A 27 -15.18 23.24 -18.80
C ASP A 27 -15.05 21.76 -18.44
N LEU A 28 -13.91 21.16 -18.78
CA LEU A 28 -13.62 19.77 -18.46
C LEU A 28 -12.99 19.59 -17.06
N THR A 29 -12.91 20.65 -16.24
CA THR A 29 -12.26 20.62 -14.93
C THR A 29 -12.82 19.51 -14.03
N ALA A 30 -14.13 19.24 -14.06
CA ALA A 30 -14.73 18.11 -13.34
C ALA A 30 -14.32 16.72 -13.88
N MET A 31 -14.06 16.60 -15.18
CA MET A 31 -13.58 15.34 -15.78
C MET A 31 -12.09 15.10 -15.51
N VAL A 32 -11.29 16.17 -15.46
CA VAL A 32 -9.86 16.11 -15.11
C VAL A 32 -9.68 15.67 -13.67
N ASP A 33 -10.51 16.18 -12.75
CA ASP A 33 -10.45 15.81 -11.33
C ASP A 33 -10.78 14.32 -11.11
N LEU A 34 -11.80 13.78 -11.80
CA LEU A 34 -12.11 12.34 -11.75
C LEU A 34 -10.94 11.48 -12.26
N ALA A 35 -10.28 11.89 -13.34
CA ALA A 35 -9.11 11.18 -13.84
C ALA A 35 -7.92 11.26 -12.86
N PHE A 36 -7.70 12.41 -12.23
CA PHE A 36 -6.65 12.58 -11.22
C PHE A 36 -6.91 11.75 -9.96
N LEU A 37 -8.18 11.68 -9.52
CA LEU A 37 -8.62 10.83 -8.42
C LEU A 37 -8.39 9.34 -8.73
N LEU A 38 -8.67 8.91 -9.97
CA LEU A 38 -8.43 7.53 -10.38
C LEU A 38 -6.94 7.19 -10.48
N ILE A 39 -6.11 8.06 -11.03
CA ILE A 39 -4.65 7.84 -11.11
C ILE A 39 -4.06 7.77 -9.70
N THR A 40 -4.43 8.69 -8.81
CA THR A 40 -3.91 8.71 -7.43
C THR A 40 -4.42 7.52 -6.62
N PHE A 41 -5.71 7.17 -6.74
CA PHE A 41 -6.28 5.98 -6.12
C PHE A 41 -5.59 4.70 -6.64
N PHE A 42 -5.38 4.58 -7.95
CA PHE A 42 -4.71 3.43 -8.55
C PHE A 42 -3.23 3.35 -8.16
N MET A 43 -2.51 4.47 -8.12
CA MET A 43 -1.11 4.52 -7.64
C MET A 43 -0.99 4.24 -6.13
N LEU A 44 -1.92 4.71 -5.30
CA LEU A 44 -1.91 4.46 -3.86
C LEU A 44 -2.26 3.00 -3.54
N THR A 45 -3.32 2.47 -4.17
CA THR A 45 -3.75 1.07 -3.99
C THR A 45 -2.70 0.07 -4.51
N THR A 46 -1.98 0.40 -5.58
CA THR A 46 -0.86 -0.43 -6.06
C THR A 46 0.34 -0.43 -5.11
N SER A 47 0.60 0.68 -4.38
CA SER A 47 1.65 0.72 -3.37
C SER A 47 1.31 -0.13 -2.13
N LEU A 48 0.06 -0.06 -1.65
CA LEU A 48 -0.42 -0.84 -0.50
C LEU A 48 -0.48 -2.35 -0.75
N SER A 49 -0.47 -2.77 -2.02
CA SER A 49 -0.52 -4.18 -2.41
C SER A 49 0.86 -4.86 -2.42
N LYS A 50 1.96 -4.11 -2.26
CA LYS A 50 3.29 -4.71 -2.17
C LYS A 50 3.46 -5.28 -0.76
N PRO A 51 3.63 -6.61 -0.59
CA PRO A 51 4.01 -7.14 0.70
C PRO A 51 5.32 -6.47 1.10
N ALA A 52 5.41 -6.02 2.37
CA ALA A 52 6.66 -5.62 2.97
C ALA A 52 7.55 -6.87 3.10
N ALA A 53 8.15 -7.27 1.98
CA ALA A 53 9.03 -8.43 1.93
C ALA A 53 10.33 -8.04 2.63
N MET A 54 10.56 -8.61 3.80
CA MET A 54 11.85 -8.55 4.46
C MET A 54 12.80 -9.47 3.67
N GLU A 55 13.95 -8.94 3.24
CA GLU A 55 14.98 -9.76 2.62
C GLU A 55 15.64 -10.61 3.71
N ILE A 56 15.32 -11.91 3.73
CA ILE A 56 15.88 -12.86 4.70
C ILE A 56 17.09 -13.54 4.06
N ALA A 57 18.29 -13.28 4.60
CA ALA A 57 19.47 -14.06 4.28
C ALA A 57 19.28 -15.49 4.81
N LYS A 58 19.03 -16.43 3.91
CA LYS A 58 18.91 -17.84 4.27
C LYS A 58 20.30 -18.42 4.57
N PRO A 59 20.49 -19.16 5.67
CA PRO A 59 21.75 -19.84 5.91
C PRO A 59 22.01 -20.90 4.83
N ASP A 60 23.29 -21.11 4.52
CA ASP A 60 23.73 -22.15 3.59
C ASP A 60 23.34 -23.54 4.13
N LYS A 61 22.78 -24.39 3.26
CA LYS A 61 22.31 -25.73 3.63
C LYS A 61 23.46 -26.69 3.88
N ASP A 62 24.61 -26.44 3.25
CA ASP A 62 25.78 -27.32 3.28
C ASP A 62 26.87 -26.83 4.24
N ALA A 63 26.56 -25.80 5.06
CA ALA A 63 27.42 -25.38 6.16
C ALA A 63 27.54 -26.53 7.16
N LYS A 64 28.73 -27.17 7.17
CA LYS A 64 29.09 -28.20 8.14
C LYS A 64 28.77 -27.71 9.56
N ASP A 65 28.23 -28.60 10.41
CA ASP A 65 27.75 -28.34 11.78
C ASP A 65 28.74 -27.59 12.69
N GLU A 66 30.01 -27.43 12.29
CA GLU A 66 31.04 -26.67 13.00
C GLU A 66 30.71 -25.18 13.21
N ASN A 67 29.78 -24.61 12.41
CA ASN A 67 29.33 -23.22 12.56
C ASN A 67 27.95 -23.07 13.23
N ARG A 68 27.37 -24.16 13.77
CA ARG A 68 26.16 -24.04 14.59
C ARG A 68 26.52 -23.43 15.93
N LEU A 69 26.09 -22.19 16.13
CA LEU A 69 26.11 -21.55 17.45
C LEU A 69 25.18 -22.34 18.38
N GLU A 70 25.76 -23.13 19.28
CA GLU A 70 25.03 -23.73 20.40
C GLU A 70 24.60 -22.60 21.35
N LEU A 71 23.30 -22.31 21.36
CA LEU A 71 22.71 -21.30 22.23
C LEU A 71 22.20 -21.96 23.50
N ARG A 72 22.53 -21.35 24.65
CA ARG A 72 21.97 -21.78 25.95
C ARG A 72 20.48 -21.44 25.98
N GLU A 73 19.66 -22.29 26.58
CA GLU A 73 18.21 -22.06 26.73
C GLU A 73 17.87 -20.71 27.37
N SER A 74 18.72 -20.22 28.29
CA SER A 74 18.55 -18.91 28.92
C SER A 74 18.69 -17.72 27.96
N GLN A 75 19.26 -17.93 26.77
CA GLN A 75 19.52 -16.89 25.76
C GLN A 75 18.56 -16.97 24.56
N THR A 76 17.62 -17.91 24.57
CA THR A 76 16.62 -18.06 23.52
C THR A 76 15.26 -17.58 24.00
N MET A 77 14.55 -16.87 23.14
CA MET A 77 13.17 -16.46 23.35
C MET A 77 12.34 -17.01 22.19
N THR A 78 11.26 -17.72 22.51
CA THR A 78 10.32 -18.23 21.53
C THR A 78 9.08 -17.37 21.55
N ILE A 79 8.67 -16.91 20.37
CA ILE A 79 7.47 -16.10 20.16
C ILE A 79 6.51 -16.90 19.28
N LEU A 80 5.28 -17.06 19.76
CA LEU A 80 4.18 -17.74 19.09
C LEU A 80 3.11 -16.72 18.73
N LEU A 81 2.79 -16.64 17.45
CA LEU A 81 1.71 -15.79 16.95
C LEU A 81 0.40 -16.57 17.02
N GLY A 82 -0.48 -16.16 17.94
CA GLY A 82 -1.78 -16.75 18.16
C GLY A 82 -2.88 -16.09 17.33
N LYS A 83 -4.09 -16.64 17.41
CA LYS A 83 -5.28 -16.04 16.82
C LYS A 83 -5.69 -14.79 17.62
N ASP A 84 -6.43 -13.88 16.97
CA ASP A 84 -7.04 -12.70 17.59
C ASP A 84 -6.00 -11.70 18.15
N ASP A 85 -4.93 -11.44 17.40
CA ASP A 85 -3.84 -10.51 17.75
C ASP A 85 -3.19 -10.81 19.11
N LYS A 86 -3.18 -12.07 19.53
CA LYS A 86 -2.51 -12.52 20.75
C LYS A 86 -1.13 -13.06 20.43
N ILE A 87 -0.16 -12.68 21.25
CA ILE A 87 1.19 -13.22 21.23
C ILE A 87 1.39 -14.03 22.50
N ALA A 88 1.87 -15.26 22.34
CA ALA A 88 2.37 -16.07 23.44
C ALA A 88 3.90 -16.12 23.35
N TRP A 89 4.62 -15.78 24.41
CA TRP A 89 6.08 -15.83 24.39
C TRP A 89 6.64 -16.46 25.66
N TYR A 90 7.81 -17.09 25.53
CA TYR A 90 8.53 -17.69 26.65
C TYR A 90 10.03 -17.76 26.38
N MET A 91 10.82 -17.82 27.46
CA MET A 91 12.27 -18.02 27.39
C MET A 91 12.60 -19.51 27.41
N GLY A 92 13.56 -19.93 26.59
CA GLY A 92 14.04 -21.31 26.52
C GLY A 92 13.13 -22.25 25.72
N GLU A 93 13.03 -23.50 26.17
CA GLU A 93 12.33 -24.58 25.46
C GLU A 93 10.83 -24.66 25.78
N ALA A 94 10.07 -25.16 24.81
CA ALA A 94 8.63 -25.35 24.93
C ALA A 94 8.29 -26.29 26.11
N GLY A 95 7.40 -25.83 26.99
CA GLY A 95 6.90 -26.62 28.12
C GLY A 95 7.76 -26.58 29.39
N LYS A 96 8.97 -26.03 29.34
CA LYS A 96 9.79 -25.79 30.56
C LYS A 96 9.41 -24.50 31.28
N SER A 97 8.97 -23.49 30.53
CA SER A 97 8.50 -22.20 31.02
C SER A 97 7.05 -21.98 30.59
N ALA A 98 6.23 -21.44 31.50
CA ALA A 98 4.85 -21.08 31.17
C ALA A 98 4.86 -19.86 30.22
N PRO A 99 4.13 -19.90 29.09
CA PRO A 99 4.09 -18.78 28.17
C PRO A 99 3.26 -17.62 28.73
N THR A 100 3.79 -16.41 28.60
CA THR A 100 3.04 -15.18 28.83
C THR A 100 2.21 -14.88 27.60
N ILE A 101 0.91 -14.64 27.77
CA ILE A 101 -0.03 -14.35 26.67
C ILE A 101 -0.48 -12.91 26.81
N GLU A 102 -0.14 -12.07 25.83
CA GLU A 102 -0.46 -10.65 25.80
C GLU A 102 -1.06 -10.27 24.43
N GLY A 103 -1.85 -9.20 24.40
CA GLY A 103 -2.32 -8.63 23.15
C GLY A 103 -1.18 -7.93 22.41
N PHE A 104 -1.17 -7.98 21.08
CA PHE A 104 -0.18 -7.28 20.25
C PHE A 104 -0.08 -5.78 20.57
N GLY A 105 -1.21 -5.17 20.94
CA GLY A 105 -1.27 -3.76 21.36
C GLY A 105 -0.63 -3.48 22.72
N ASP A 106 -0.63 -4.45 23.64
CA ASP A 106 -0.15 -4.29 25.01
C ASP A 106 1.38 -4.39 25.11
N ILE A 107 2.02 -4.97 24.08
CA ILE A 107 3.49 -5.15 23.99
C ILE A 107 4.19 -3.87 23.50
N LYS A 108 3.47 -2.93 22.89
CA LYS A 108 4.02 -1.62 22.54
C LYS A 108 3.94 -0.67 23.75
N SER A 109 5.10 -0.36 24.33
CA SER A 109 5.27 0.72 25.31
C SER A 109 4.86 2.08 24.75
#